data_AF-A0A0S7YKI8-F1
#
_entry.id   AF-A0A0S7YKI8-F1
#
_cell.length_a   1.000
_cell.length_b   1.000
_cell.length_c   1.000
_cell.angle_alpha   90.00
_cell.angle_beta   90.00
_cell.angle_gamma   90.00
#
_symmetry.space_group_name_H-M   'P 1'
#
loop_
_entity.id
_entity.type
_entity.pdbx_description
1 polymer ?
#
loop_
_entity_poly.entity_id
_entity_poly.type
_entity_poly.pdbx_seq_one_letter_code
_entity_poly.pdbx_strand_id
1 'polypeptide(L)'
;LNVWAIQRELLRQQAMLIYFQDARPADPHYEALQFFALRGFLGRSSWEARLDEVASDEDARQWIAWAGAGVPQDYAPGRTTRGRLLDALYASILEFPPEKVRPIRADP
;
A
#
# COMPACT_ATOMS: atom_id res chain seq x y z
N LEU A 1 3.17 -23.88 -3.20
CA LEU A 1 2.17 -23.36 -2.23
C LEU A 1 0.77 -23.60 -2.80
N ASN A 2 -0.17 -24.14 -2.02
CA ASN A 2 -1.56 -24.29 -2.44
C ASN A 2 -2.30 -22.96 -2.19
N VAL A 3 -2.48 -22.17 -3.24
CA VAL A 3 -3.07 -20.82 -3.18
C VAL A 3 -4.48 -20.84 -2.58
N TRP A 4 -5.28 -21.87 -2.90
CA TRP A 4 -6.64 -21.99 -2.37
C TRP A 4 -6.67 -22.22 -0.86
N ALA A 5 -5.79 -23.07 -0.35
CA ALA A 5 -5.69 -23.32 1.10
C ALA A 5 -5.22 -22.07 1.84
N ILE A 6 -4.25 -21.34 1.28
CA ILE A 6 -3.73 -20.08 1.83
C ILE A 6 -4.83 -19.02 1.84
N GLN A 7 -5.54 -18.86 0.72
CA GLN A 7 -6.62 -17.89 0.62
C GLN A 7 -7.73 -18.17 1.65
N ARG A 8 -8.10 -19.44 1.84
CA ARG A 8 -9.07 -19.81 2.89
C ARG A 8 -8.56 -19.49 4.29
N GLU A 9 -7.28 -19.70 4.55
CA GLU A 9 -6.69 -19.39 5.86
C GLU A 9 -6.62 -17.87 6.08
N LEU A 10 -6.19 -17.10 5.08
CA LEU A 10 -6.23 -15.64 5.10
C LEU A 10 -7.64 -15.12 5.39
N LEU A 11 -8.66 -15.66 4.72
CA LEU A 11 -10.06 -15.29 4.97
C LEU A 11 -10.51 -15.62 6.40
N ARG A 12 -10.07 -16.74 6.99
CA ARG A 12 -10.36 -17.07 8.40
C ARG A 12 -9.67 -16.14 9.38
N GLN A 13 -8.47 -15.67 9.04
CA GLN A 13 -7.72 -14.66 9.78
C GLN A 13 -8.21 -13.23 9.49
N GLN A 14 -9.33 -13.08 8.77
CA GLN A 14 -9.88 -11.78 8.35
C GLN A 14 -8.92 -10.93 7.50
N ALA A 15 -7.92 -11.56 6.89
CA ALA A 15 -7.06 -10.90 5.91
C ALA A 15 -7.86 -10.71 4.61
N MET A 16 -8.07 -9.44 4.26
CA MET A 16 -8.76 -9.04 3.04
C MET A 16 -7.74 -8.82 1.91
N LEU A 17 -8.17 -8.98 0.67
CA LEU A 17 -7.51 -8.39 -0.49
C LEU A 17 -8.45 -7.33 -1.03
N ILE A 18 -7.94 -6.16 -1.38
CA ILE A 18 -8.78 -5.09 -1.91
C ILE A 18 -8.81 -5.23 -3.43
N TYR A 19 -10.02 -5.15 -3.99
CA TYR A 19 -10.21 -5.12 -5.43
C TYR A 19 -10.19 -3.66 -5.90
N PHE A 20 -9.22 -3.35 -6.78
CA PHE A 20 -9.11 -2.08 -7.48
C PHE A 20 -9.50 -2.27 -8.94
N GLN A 21 -10.28 -1.36 -9.49
CA GLN A 21 -10.79 -1.45 -10.86
C GLN A 21 -9.71 -1.21 -11.92
N ASP A 22 -8.67 -0.45 -11.55
CA ASP A 22 -7.61 0.03 -12.41
C ASP A 22 -6.24 -0.64 -12.15
N ALA A 23 -6.13 -1.48 -11.12
CA ALA A 23 -4.88 -2.18 -10.80
C ALA A 23 -5.00 -3.70 -11.04
N ARG A 24 -4.02 -4.26 -11.75
CA ARG A 24 -3.98 -5.68 -12.10
C ARG A 24 -2.81 -6.37 -11.38
N PRO A 25 -2.88 -7.68 -11.09
CA PRO A 25 -1.77 -8.42 -10.46
C PRO A 25 -0.43 -8.36 -11.21
N ALA A 26 -0.44 -8.07 -12.51
CA ALA A 26 0.77 -7.90 -13.31
C ALA A 26 1.36 -6.48 -13.24
N ASP A 27 0.72 -5.55 -12.54
CA ASP A 27 1.23 -4.19 -12.32
C ASP A 27 2.47 -4.26 -11.40
N PRO A 28 3.57 -3.55 -11.75
CA PRO A 28 4.78 -3.56 -10.93
C PRO A 28 4.57 -3.08 -9.49
N HIS A 29 3.57 -2.22 -9.25
CA HIS A 29 3.28 -1.63 -7.95
C HIS A 29 2.24 -2.43 -7.14
N TYR A 30 1.78 -3.57 -7.68
CA TYR A 30 0.61 -4.28 -7.15
C TYR A 30 0.79 -4.79 -5.71
N GLU A 31 1.98 -5.28 -5.37
CA GLU A 31 2.26 -5.81 -4.04
C GLU A 31 2.27 -4.70 -2.98
N ALA A 32 2.96 -3.59 -3.26
CA ALA A 32 2.97 -2.41 -2.41
C ALA A 32 1.55 -1.83 -2.25
N LEU A 33 0.78 -1.74 -3.34
CA LEU A 33 -0.61 -1.33 -3.34
C LEU A 33 -1.44 -2.16 -2.35
N GLN A 34 -1.44 -3.49 -2.49
CA GLN A 34 -2.24 -4.37 -1.63
C GLN A 34 -1.81 -4.29 -0.15
N PHE A 35 -0.50 -4.20 0.09
CA PHE A 35 0.04 -4.08 1.44
C PHE A 35 -0.48 -2.82 2.15
N PHE A 36 -0.46 -1.67 1.48
CA PHE A 36 -0.84 -0.39 2.06
C PHE A 36 -2.34 -0.15 2.08
N ALA A 37 -3.07 -0.64 1.08
CA ALA A 37 -4.52 -0.52 1.01
C ALA A 37 -5.20 -1.12 2.26
N LEU A 38 -4.72 -2.27 2.74
CA LEU A 38 -5.22 -2.92 3.96
C LEU A 38 -5.00 -2.11 5.24
N ARG A 39 -4.10 -1.14 5.20
CA ARG A 39 -3.77 -0.24 6.31
C ARG A 39 -4.45 1.12 6.18
N GLY A 40 -5.34 1.26 5.19
CA GLY A 40 -6.13 2.46 4.95
C GLY A 40 -5.34 3.62 4.35
N PHE A 41 -4.23 3.33 3.66
CA PHE A 41 -3.49 4.33 2.88
C PHE A 41 -4.33 4.89 1.74
N LEU A 42 -5.19 4.04 1.18
CA LEU A 42 -6.16 4.43 0.18
C LEU A 42 -7.51 4.71 0.83
N GLY A 43 -8.22 5.72 0.32
CA GLY A 43 -9.54 6.11 0.81
C GLY A 43 -10.51 4.92 0.76
N ARG A 44 -11.42 4.85 1.74
CA ARG A 44 -12.42 3.75 1.83
C ARG A 44 -13.31 3.61 0.60
N SER A 45 -13.44 4.68 -0.18
CA SER A 45 -14.24 4.75 -1.41
C SER A 45 -13.38 4.82 -2.68
N SER A 46 -12.05 4.68 -2.56
CA SER A 46 -11.15 4.61 -3.72
C SER A 46 -11.24 3.23 -4.34
N TRP A 47 -12.14 3.09 -5.31
CA TRP A 47 -12.19 1.93 -6.20
C TRP A 47 -11.10 1.97 -7.28
N GLU A 48 -10.38 3.09 -7.37
CA GLU A 48 -9.25 3.34 -8.26
C GLU A 48 -8.00 3.65 -7.44
N ALA A 49 -6.90 2.95 -7.72
CA ALA A 49 -5.59 3.16 -7.09
C ALA A 49 -4.84 4.34 -7.70
N ARG A 50 -5.01 4.56 -9.00
CA ARG A 50 -4.41 5.63 -9.81
C ARG A 50 -2.89 5.67 -9.73
N LEU A 51 -2.26 4.52 -9.91
CA LEU A 51 -0.83 4.32 -9.66
C LEU A 51 0.08 5.22 -10.51
N ASP A 52 -0.37 5.57 -11.72
CA ASP A 52 0.35 6.43 -12.66
C ASP A 52 0.18 7.94 -12.37
N GLU A 53 -0.79 8.33 -11.54
CA GLU A 53 -0.98 9.73 -11.17
C GLU A 53 0.09 10.20 -10.18
N VAL A 54 0.46 11.48 -10.28
CA VAL A 54 1.35 12.13 -9.31
C VAL A 54 0.72 12.10 -7.92
N ALA A 55 1.48 11.69 -6.91
CA ALA A 55 1.01 11.72 -5.54
C ALA A 55 0.76 13.18 -5.10
N SER A 56 -0.42 13.45 -4.56
CA SER A 56 -0.70 14.76 -4.00
C SER A 56 0.19 15.02 -2.77
N ASP A 57 0.50 16.29 -2.49
CA ASP A 57 1.30 16.64 -1.31
C ASP A 57 0.65 16.15 -0.01
N GLU A 58 -0.69 16.12 0.04
CA GLU A 58 -1.44 15.62 1.18
C GLU A 58 -1.28 14.10 1.35
N ASP A 59 -1.55 13.33 0.28
CA ASP A 59 -1.37 11.88 0.28
C ASP A 59 0.07 11.51 0.64
N ALA A 60 1.04 12.16 0.01
CA ALA A 60 2.45 11.85 0.21
C ALA A 60 2.89 12.09 1.67
N ARG A 61 2.52 13.24 2.26
CA ARG A 61 2.80 13.53 3.67
C ARG A 61 2.14 12.51 4.59
N GLN A 62 0.89 12.18 4.33
CA GLN A 62 0.13 11.24 5.15
C GLN A 62 0.72 9.82 5.08
N TRP A 63 1.03 9.33 3.89
CA TRP A 63 1.57 7.97 3.69
C TRP A 63 2.97 7.83 4.26
N ILE A 64 3.85 8.83 4.07
CA ILE A 64 5.18 8.84 4.68
C ILE A 64 5.07 8.79 6.21
N ALA A 65 4.17 9.58 6.80
CA ALA A 65 3.95 9.58 8.24
C ALA A 65 3.44 8.21 8.75
N TRP A 66 2.51 7.58 8.02
CA TRP A 66 1.95 6.27 8.39
C TRP A 66 2.91 5.10 8.20
N ALA A 67 3.83 5.18 7.25
CA ALA A 67 4.86 4.17 7.04
C ALA A 67 5.92 4.18 8.15
N GLY A 68 6.16 5.34 8.78
CA GLY A 68 7.08 5.48 9.90
C GLY A 68 8.57 5.30 9.55
N ALA A 69 8.90 5.22 8.25
CA ALA A 69 10.25 4.95 7.73
C ALA A 69 11.02 6.22 7.30
N GLY A 70 10.43 7.41 7.48
CA GLY A 70 11.01 8.68 6.98
C GLY A 70 10.72 8.90 5.50
N VAL A 71 11.21 10.03 4.96
CA VAL A 71 10.98 10.39 3.55
C VAL A 71 11.89 9.54 2.64
N PRO A 72 11.34 8.78 1.67
CA PRO A 72 12.15 8.00 0.75
C PRO A 72 13.08 8.87 -0.10
N GLN A 73 14.29 8.39 -0.41
CA GLN A 73 15.28 9.16 -1.18
C GLN A 73 14.79 9.54 -2.58
N ASP A 74 14.05 8.65 -3.24
CA ASP A 74 13.54 8.85 -4.60
C ASP A 74 12.21 9.64 -4.66
N TYR A 75 11.74 10.16 -3.52
CA TYR A 75 10.55 10.99 -3.46
C TYR A 75 10.86 12.43 -3.88
N ALA A 76 10.16 12.90 -4.90
CA ALA A 76 10.18 14.28 -5.38
C ALA A 76 8.73 14.82 -5.43
N PRO A 77 8.39 15.84 -4.60
CA PRO A 77 7.08 16.48 -4.62
C PRO A 77 6.67 16.95 -6.03
N GLY A 78 5.42 16.72 -6.39
CA GLY A 78 4.87 17.08 -7.71
C GLY A 78 5.43 16.27 -8.90
N ARG A 79 6.25 15.24 -8.66
CA ARG A 79 6.84 14.39 -9.72
C ARG A 79 6.65 12.90 -9.46
N THR A 80 6.82 12.45 -8.23
CA THR A 80 6.71 11.03 -7.90
C THR A 80 5.26 10.58 -8.00
N THR A 81 5.03 9.52 -8.78
CA THR A 81 3.70 8.90 -8.90
C THR A 81 3.31 8.15 -7.64
N ARG A 82 2.02 7.91 -7.46
CA ARG A 82 1.46 7.16 -6.34
C ARG A 82 2.09 5.77 -6.24
N GLY A 83 2.19 5.05 -7.36
CA GLY A 83 2.82 3.72 -7.41
C GLY A 83 4.28 3.73 -6.97
N ARG A 84 5.09 4.66 -7.49
CA ARG A 84 6.50 4.78 -7.09
C ARG A 84 6.69 5.15 -5.63
N LEU A 85 5.83 6.02 -5.10
CA LEU A 85 5.88 6.36 -3.68
C LEU A 85 5.55 5.13 -2.81
N LEU A 86 4.51 4.37 -3.17
CA LEU A 86 4.15 3.14 -2.46
C LEU A 86 5.29 2.12 -2.51
N ASP A 87 5.92 1.90 -3.66
CA ASP A 87 7.08 1.00 -3.77
C ASP A 87 8.24 1.41 -2.87
N ALA A 88 8.58 2.70 -2.87
CA ALA A 88 9.69 3.21 -2.06
C ALA A 88 9.42 3.05 -0.56
N LEU A 89 8.17 3.30 -0.13
CA LEU A 89 7.75 3.05 1.25
C LEU A 89 7.76 1.55 1.56
N TYR A 90 7.31 0.70 0.63
CA TYR A 90 7.27 -0.74 0.82
C TYR A 90 8.67 -1.34 0.94
N ALA A 91 9.60 -0.93 0.08
CA ALA A 91 11.01 -1.33 0.14
C ALA A 91 11.63 -0.98 1.51
N SER A 92 11.38 0.22 2.02
CA SER A 92 11.90 0.64 3.33
C SER A 92 11.40 -0.24 4.49
N ILE A 93 10.17 -0.75 4.39
CA ILE A 93 9.56 -1.65 5.37
C ILE A 93 10.17 -3.05 5.29
N LEU A 94 10.47 -3.53 4.08
CA LEU A 94 11.11 -4.84 3.90
C LEU A 94 12.56 -4.85 4.43
N GLU A 95 13.29 -3.75 4.28
CA GLU A 95 14.67 -3.61 4.77
C GLU A 95 14.73 -3.41 6.29
N PHE A 96 13.77 -2.66 6.85
CA PHE A 96 13.68 -2.38 8.29
C PHE A 96 12.24 -2.61 8.74
N PRO A 97 11.81 -3.84 9.10
CA PRO A 97 10.43 -4.11 9.48
C PRO A 97 10.05 -3.21 10.65
N PRO A 98 9.25 -2.14 10.44
CA PRO A 98 9.03 -1.19 11.49
C PRO A 98 7.98 -1.79 12.41
N GLU A 99 8.32 -1.90 13.69
CA GLU A 99 7.35 -2.00 14.79
C GLU A 99 6.34 -0.82 14.78
N LYS A 100 6.59 0.20 13.93
CA LYS A 100 5.86 1.46 13.79
C LYS A 100 4.94 1.55 12.57
N VAL A 101 4.88 0.54 11.68
CA VAL A 101 3.93 0.60 10.55
C VAL A 101 2.52 0.52 11.11
N ARG A 102 1.64 1.39 10.62
CA ARG A 102 0.23 1.35 10.99
C ARG A 102 -0.34 -0.09 10.85
N PRO A 103 -1.01 -0.64 11.87
CA PRO A 103 -1.60 -1.96 11.77
C PRO A 103 -2.70 -2.01 10.71
N ILE A 104 -3.00 -3.21 10.22
CA ILE A 104 -4.16 -3.44 9.34
C ILE A 104 -5.40 -2.92 10.07
N ARG A 105 -6.24 -2.16 9.35
CA ARG A 105 -7.51 -1.70 9.89
C ARG A 105 -8.46 -2.90 9.96
N ALA A 106 -8.62 -3.46 11.15
CA ALA A 106 -9.83 -4.21 11.50
C ALA A 106 -10.82 -3.17 12.03
N ASP A 107 -11.70 -2.63 11.18
CA ASP A 107 -12.90 -2.02 11.76
C ASP A 107 -13.80 -3.15 12.28
N PRO A 108 -14.54 -2.95 13.39
CA PRO A 108 -15.72 -3.74 13.68
C PRO A 108 -16.84 -3.50 12.65
#